data_AF-A8WWC1-F1
#
_entry.id   AF-A8WWC1-F1
#
_cell.length_a   1.000
_cell.length_b   1.000
_cell.length_c   1.000
_cell.angle_alpha   90.00
_cell.angle_beta   90.00
_cell.angle_gamma   90.00
#
_symmetry.space_group_name_H-M   'P 1'
#
loop_
_entity.id
_entity.type
_entity.pdbx_description
1 polymer ?
#
loop_
_entity_poly.entity_id
_entity_poly.type
_entity_poly.pdbx_seq_one_letter_code
_entity_poly.pdbx_strand_id
1 'polypeptide(L)'
;MFEEQPEVKEVTENDRFEIVLKNVRVDSVTEAAILSQKRVFERTPQLNLLSITGCNLQNLSSSIKLCSRLISLVLPQNELKQIPDVLDCFPRLRFIDLSHNSLDALPSTLQSCEHIESLILNNNSLTEKSFPNLSNLLNLHVFDAANNNLSKLPESLMSPKLSKLHTVIVSHNVIEEVPNSLSNLKQLRDFKIDDNKLKNVPTVIDLLPKLKLLDISKNSFSDSRFQKLANDKRAKLNAIVSLAKKVGKSVENETENEGSIENTVEDVSKKNSSLVVRTGIENLTVRRHISVSEIRPYLVCCVFNNIDLNGDSFKKFIALQTKLHASPLCENRTLSAIGTHRLESFHLPLCYMALPKEDIHIRALNKKSSVSASDLLDSLLRDAELARKRSKRSTIDPLHKYLHLVKDESALACLVDSQQIVVSLPPITNSDSTKLTVETKSVWVEVSSKQSLEACKKTMDELVVSSCSIFPSLSIDQVRVVDNDALVSVYPDKNDLPGISLNRVPQ
;
A
#
# COMPACT_ATOMS: atom_id res chain seq x y z
N MET A 1 2.25 -47.69 21.59
CA MET A 1 1.80 -46.34 22.05
C MET A 1 2.90 -45.31 21.82
N PHE A 2 2.62 -44.00 21.92
CA PHE A 2 3.64 -42.95 21.70
C PHE A 2 4.83 -43.07 22.68
N GLU A 3 4.54 -43.34 23.95
CA GLU A 3 5.56 -43.53 25.01
C GLU A 3 6.41 -44.81 24.83
N GLU A 4 5.95 -45.76 24.01
CA GLU A 4 6.64 -47.04 23.84
C GLU A 4 7.69 -47.01 22.74
N GLN A 5 7.73 -45.95 21.93
CA GLN A 5 8.66 -45.84 20.81
C GLN A 5 10.11 -45.75 21.31
N PRO A 6 11.05 -46.51 20.75
CA PRO A 6 12.44 -46.56 21.20
C PRO A 6 13.09 -45.18 21.31
N GLU A 7 12.87 -44.33 20.32
CA GLU A 7 13.41 -42.98 20.24
C GLU A 7 12.81 -42.07 21.32
N VAL A 8 11.54 -42.26 21.66
CA VAL A 8 10.87 -41.51 22.73
C VAL A 8 11.41 -41.94 24.10
N LYS A 9 11.60 -43.24 24.31
CA LYS A 9 12.21 -43.76 25.54
C LYS A 9 13.62 -43.22 25.74
N GLU A 10 14.45 -43.28 24.71
CA GLU A 10 15.82 -42.77 24.75
C GLU A 10 15.85 -41.27 25.13
N VAL A 11 14.91 -40.48 24.63
CA VAL A 11 14.80 -39.06 24.99
C VAL A 11 14.39 -38.87 26.45
N THR A 12 13.43 -39.66 26.94
CA THR A 12 12.98 -39.56 28.34
C THR A 12 13.99 -40.10 29.34
N GLU A 13 14.87 -41.03 28.95
CA GLU A 13 15.88 -41.64 29.82
C GLU A 13 17.20 -40.85 29.84
N ASN A 14 17.55 -40.19 28.73
CA ASN A 14 18.83 -39.49 28.57
C ASN A 14 18.69 -37.95 28.49
N ASP A 15 17.53 -37.40 28.88
CA ASP A 15 17.25 -35.95 28.89
C ASP A 15 17.60 -35.22 27.59
N ARG A 16 17.33 -35.86 26.45
CA ARG A 16 17.63 -35.27 25.14
C ARG A 16 16.72 -34.06 24.86
N PHE A 17 17.19 -33.19 23.98
CA PHE A 17 16.49 -31.96 23.58
C PHE A 17 15.65 -32.12 22.31
N GLU A 18 15.61 -33.31 21.70
CA GLU A 18 14.98 -33.52 20.39
C GLU A 18 14.27 -34.87 20.34
N ILE A 19 13.02 -34.88 19.89
CA ILE A 19 12.26 -36.10 19.59
C ILE A 19 12.10 -36.15 18.08
N VAL A 20 12.56 -37.24 17.47
CA VAL A 20 12.44 -37.46 16.02
C VAL A 20 11.85 -38.84 15.79
N LEU A 21 10.63 -38.88 15.27
CA LEU A 21 9.92 -40.09 14.87
C LEU A 21 9.64 -40.04 13.36
N LYS A 22 9.94 -41.13 12.65
CA LYS A 22 9.78 -41.21 11.19
C LYS A 22 9.18 -42.54 10.78
N ASN A 23 8.06 -42.49 10.06
CA ASN A 23 7.40 -43.66 9.44
C ASN A 23 7.04 -44.76 10.46
N VAL A 24 6.72 -44.37 11.69
CA VAL A 24 6.29 -45.30 12.75
C VAL A 24 4.84 -45.02 13.10
N ARG A 25 4.00 -46.06 13.12
CA ARG A 25 2.59 -45.89 13.44
C ARG A 25 2.42 -45.49 14.91
N VAL A 26 1.84 -44.32 15.13
CA VAL A 26 1.51 -43.80 16.46
C VAL A 26 -0.02 -43.75 16.56
N ASP A 27 -0.60 -44.54 17.47
CA ASP A 27 -2.00 -44.29 17.85
C ASP A 27 -2.07 -42.93 18.56
N SER A 28 -3.03 -42.11 18.16
CA SER A 28 -3.22 -40.74 18.64
C SER A 28 -4.70 -40.40 18.86
N VAL A 29 -5.60 -41.36 18.71
CA VAL A 29 -7.04 -41.13 18.75
C VAL A 29 -7.62 -41.63 20.07
N THR A 30 -7.06 -42.71 20.61
CA THR A 30 -7.52 -43.26 21.89
C THR A 30 -7.14 -42.37 23.07
N GLU A 31 -7.93 -42.40 24.14
CA GLU A 31 -7.63 -41.67 25.38
C GLU A 31 -6.26 -42.10 25.95
N ALA A 32 -5.96 -43.40 25.87
CA ALA A 32 -4.67 -43.93 26.29
C ALA A 32 -3.50 -43.39 25.44
N ALA A 33 -3.69 -43.18 24.14
CA ALA A 33 -2.70 -42.52 23.29
C ALA A 33 -2.46 -41.06 23.70
N ILE A 34 -3.51 -40.28 23.96
CA ILE A 34 -3.39 -38.89 24.42
C ILE A 34 -2.70 -38.81 25.78
N LEU A 35 -3.03 -39.74 26.70
CA LEU A 35 -2.35 -39.88 27.98
C LEU A 35 -0.87 -40.25 27.82
N SER A 36 -0.54 -41.12 26.86
CA SER A 36 0.86 -41.46 26.57
C SER A 36 1.65 -40.25 26.05
N GLN A 37 1.06 -39.42 25.17
CA GLN A 37 1.67 -38.15 24.76
C GLN A 37 1.86 -37.21 25.95
N LYS A 38 0.85 -37.08 26.81
CA LYS A 38 0.91 -36.24 28.02
C LYS A 38 2.06 -36.63 28.94
N ARG A 39 2.21 -37.92 29.26
CA ARG A 39 3.31 -38.41 30.12
C ARG A 39 4.69 -38.11 29.54
N VAL A 40 4.85 -38.24 28.23
CA VAL A 40 6.12 -37.93 27.54
C VAL A 40 6.42 -36.43 27.63
N PHE A 41 5.45 -35.56 27.33
CA PHE A 41 5.65 -34.11 27.38
C PHE A 41 5.86 -33.58 28.81
N GLU A 42 5.27 -34.21 29.82
CA GLU A 42 5.54 -33.90 31.23
C GLU A 42 7.00 -34.19 31.64
N ARG A 43 7.63 -35.20 31.02
CA ARG A 43 9.03 -35.59 31.27
C ARG A 43 10.04 -34.91 30.35
N THR A 44 9.58 -34.14 29.36
CA THR A 44 10.46 -33.51 28.35
C THR A 44 10.25 -31.99 28.21
N PRO A 45 10.22 -31.20 29.32
CA PRO A 45 10.04 -29.75 29.23
C PRO A 45 11.21 -29.03 28.52
N GLN A 46 12.38 -29.67 28.43
CA GLN A 46 13.58 -29.15 27.79
C GLN A 46 13.57 -29.19 26.26
N LEU A 47 12.55 -29.80 25.65
CA LEU A 47 12.54 -30.09 24.22
C LEU A 47 12.67 -28.82 23.35
N ASN A 48 13.61 -28.85 22.40
CA ASN A 48 13.83 -27.82 21.39
C ASN A 48 13.23 -28.21 20.03
N LEU A 49 13.19 -29.50 19.70
CA LEU A 49 12.67 -30.03 18.44
C LEU A 49 11.69 -31.17 18.70
N LEU A 50 10.48 -31.05 18.14
CA LEU A 50 9.54 -32.15 17.99
C LEU A 50 9.34 -32.42 16.50
N SER A 51 9.87 -33.54 16.01
CA SER A 51 9.71 -34.00 14.65
C SER A 51 8.95 -35.33 14.62
N ILE A 52 7.75 -35.35 14.06
CA ILE A 52 6.95 -36.56 13.85
C ILE A 52 6.52 -36.60 12.39
N THR A 53 7.10 -37.49 11.60
CA THR A 53 6.85 -37.54 10.15
C THR A 53 6.30 -38.90 9.73
N GLY A 54 5.18 -38.93 9.01
CA GLY A 54 4.67 -40.18 8.45
C GLY A 54 4.11 -41.16 9.49
N CYS A 55 3.59 -40.67 10.62
CA CYS A 55 3.24 -41.51 11.77
C CYS A 55 1.73 -41.73 11.96
N ASN A 56 0.90 -41.29 11.00
CA ASN A 56 -0.57 -41.28 11.10
C ASN A 56 -1.12 -40.51 12.32
N LEU A 57 -0.40 -39.47 12.77
CA LEU A 57 -0.82 -38.67 13.91
C LEU A 57 -2.09 -37.87 13.55
N GLN A 58 -3.22 -38.17 14.18
CA GLN A 58 -4.50 -37.46 14.00
C GLN A 58 -4.70 -36.34 15.02
N ASN A 59 -4.20 -36.50 16.25
CA ASN A 59 -4.31 -35.50 17.30
C ASN A 59 -2.97 -35.31 18.01
N LEU A 60 -2.59 -34.05 18.18
CA LEU A 60 -1.52 -33.64 19.08
C LEU A 60 -2.13 -33.27 20.44
N SER A 61 -1.59 -33.81 21.54
CA SER A 61 -2.06 -33.49 22.89
C SER A 61 -1.75 -32.05 23.27
N SER A 62 -2.70 -31.35 23.89
CA SER A 62 -2.51 -29.97 24.40
C SER A 62 -1.45 -29.87 25.50
N SER A 63 -1.03 -31.01 26.07
CA SER A 63 0.09 -31.10 27.01
C SER A 63 1.44 -30.70 26.39
N ILE A 64 1.55 -30.59 25.07
CA ILE A 64 2.75 -30.05 24.41
C ILE A 64 3.12 -28.66 24.94
N LYS A 65 2.17 -27.88 25.49
CA LYS A 65 2.40 -26.60 26.15
C LYS A 65 3.48 -26.63 27.25
N LEU A 66 3.77 -27.81 27.82
CA LEU A 66 4.80 -27.99 28.85
C LEU A 66 6.21 -27.87 28.27
N CYS A 67 6.39 -28.13 26.97
CA CYS A 67 7.66 -28.00 26.25
C CYS A 67 7.96 -26.53 25.89
N SER A 68 8.03 -25.64 26.89
CA SER A 68 8.20 -24.18 26.72
C SER A 68 9.46 -23.74 25.96
N ARG A 69 10.44 -24.64 25.79
CA ARG A 69 11.71 -24.36 25.08
C ARG A 69 11.67 -24.70 23.59
N LEU A 70 10.52 -25.12 23.07
CA LEU A 70 10.40 -25.56 21.68
C LEU A 70 10.80 -24.46 20.69
N ILE A 71 11.70 -24.80 19.79
CA ILE A 71 12.22 -23.94 18.71
C ILE A 71 11.64 -24.38 17.36
N SER A 72 11.45 -25.68 17.17
CA SER A 72 10.97 -26.26 15.90
C SER A 72 9.89 -27.30 16.14
N LEU A 73 8.75 -27.12 15.47
CA LEU A 73 7.64 -28.07 15.45
C LEU A 73 7.47 -28.59 14.02
N VAL A 74 7.76 -29.86 13.80
CA VAL A 74 7.83 -30.49 12.48
C VAL A 74 6.92 -31.72 12.47
N LEU A 75 5.70 -31.59 11.96
CA LEU A 75 4.70 -32.65 11.93
C LEU A 75 4.24 -33.03 10.50
N PRO A 76 5.12 -33.11 9.49
CA PRO A 76 4.67 -33.33 8.13
C PRO A 76 4.18 -34.77 7.89
N GLN A 77 3.33 -34.95 6.87
CA GLN A 77 2.84 -36.28 6.44
C GLN A 77 2.09 -37.03 7.57
N ASN A 78 1.18 -36.36 8.25
CA ASN A 78 0.29 -36.98 9.23
C ASN A 78 -1.18 -36.74 8.83
N GLU A 79 -2.11 -37.03 9.74
CA GLU A 79 -3.55 -36.91 9.53
C GLU A 79 -4.17 -35.85 10.45
N LEU A 80 -3.37 -34.83 10.83
CA LEU A 80 -3.80 -33.80 11.76
C LEU A 80 -4.93 -32.98 11.16
N LYS A 81 -6.05 -32.88 11.88
CA LYS A 81 -7.16 -31.97 11.52
C LYS A 81 -6.99 -30.59 12.12
N GLN A 82 -6.44 -30.50 13.33
CA GLN A 82 -6.24 -29.26 14.07
C GLN A 82 -4.97 -29.33 14.91
N ILE A 83 -4.42 -28.17 15.24
CA ILE A 83 -3.36 -28.00 16.24
C ILE A 83 -3.99 -27.43 17.52
N PRO A 84 -3.66 -27.94 18.71
CA PRO A 84 -4.14 -27.38 19.96
C PRO A 84 -3.83 -25.88 20.09
N ASP A 85 -4.76 -25.14 20.68
CA ASP A 85 -4.63 -23.69 20.85
C ASP A 85 -3.70 -23.34 22.03
N VAL A 86 -2.41 -23.64 21.86
CA VAL A 86 -1.35 -23.51 22.88
C VAL A 86 -0.03 -22.97 22.31
N LEU A 87 -0.03 -22.45 21.08
CA LEU A 87 1.21 -22.01 20.42
C LEU A 87 1.84 -20.79 21.10
N ASP A 88 1.03 -20.00 21.83
CA ASP A 88 1.44 -18.88 22.66
C ASP A 88 2.37 -19.28 23.82
N CYS A 89 2.38 -20.57 24.19
CA CYS A 89 3.25 -21.12 25.23
C CYS A 89 4.69 -21.35 24.76
N PHE A 90 5.01 -21.11 23.48
CA PHE A 90 6.33 -21.35 22.89
C PHE A 90 7.02 -20.05 22.45
N PRO A 91 7.60 -19.28 23.39
CA PRO A 91 8.19 -17.97 23.09
C PRO A 91 9.42 -18.03 22.17
N ARG A 92 10.03 -19.21 22.01
CA ARG A 92 11.23 -19.45 21.18
C ARG A 92 10.94 -20.13 19.85
N LEU A 93 9.67 -20.37 19.52
CA LEU A 93 9.29 -21.09 18.31
C LEU A 93 9.65 -20.28 17.07
N ARG A 94 10.47 -20.85 16.20
CA ARG A 94 10.99 -20.22 14.98
C ARG A 94 10.55 -20.95 13.71
N PHE A 95 10.37 -22.27 13.78
CA PHE A 95 10.05 -23.09 12.62
C PHE A 95 8.81 -23.95 12.88
N ILE A 96 7.82 -23.85 11.99
CA ILE A 96 6.63 -24.69 11.99
C ILE A 96 6.48 -25.32 10.61
N ASP A 97 6.46 -26.65 10.57
CA ASP A 97 6.11 -27.42 9.39
C ASP A 97 4.96 -28.37 9.73
N LEU A 98 3.80 -28.11 9.12
CA LEU A 98 2.58 -28.90 9.24
C LEU A 98 2.13 -29.39 7.85
N SER A 99 3.06 -29.53 6.92
CA SER A 99 2.77 -29.92 5.54
C SER A 99 2.19 -31.33 5.44
N HIS A 100 1.40 -31.60 4.40
CA HIS A 100 0.80 -32.92 4.16
C HIS A 100 0.00 -33.42 5.37
N ASN A 101 -0.95 -32.61 5.81
CA ASN A 101 -1.93 -32.96 6.85
C ASN A 101 -3.35 -32.73 6.31
N SER A 102 -4.35 -32.76 7.19
CA SER A 102 -5.76 -32.48 6.86
C SER A 102 -6.27 -31.26 7.63
N LEU A 103 -5.43 -30.24 7.81
CA LEU A 103 -5.76 -29.06 8.62
C LEU A 103 -6.90 -28.26 7.97
N ASP A 104 -7.92 -27.94 8.77
CA ASP A 104 -9.04 -27.07 8.39
C ASP A 104 -8.88 -25.64 8.90
N ALA A 105 -8.21 -25.46 10.05
CA ALA A 105 -7.93 -24.17 10.68
C ALA A 105 -6.58 -24.17 11.42
N LEU A 106 -5.98 -22.99 11.52
CA LEU A 106 -4.84 -22.74 12.39
C LEU A 106 -5.31 -22.20 13.75
N PRO A 107 -4.60 -22.52 14.85
CA PRO A 107 -4.96 -22.08 16.19
C PRO A 107 -4.87 -20.57 16.35
N SER A 108 -5.77 -19.98 17.14
CA SER A 108 -5.84 -18.53 17.33
C SER A 108 -4.57 -17.96 17.98
N THR A 109 -3.93 -18.75 18.85
CA THR A 109 -2.66 -18.47 19.53
C THR A 109 -1.46 -18.30 18.60
N LEU A 110 -1.55 -18.72 17.33
CA LEU A 110 -0.49 -18.46 16.34
C LEU A 110 -0.19 -16.95 16.21
N GLN A 111 -1.19 -16.08 16.41
CA GLN A 111 -1.02 -14.62 16.35
C GLN A 111 -0.03 -14.05 17.39
N SER A 112 0.29 -14.80 18.44
CA SER A 112 1.20 -14.39 19.52
C SER A 112 2.66 -14.81 19.27
N CYS A 113 2.92 -15.57 18.20
CA CYS A 113 4.22 -16.18 17.94
C CYS A 113 5.16 -15.25 17.15
N GLU A 114 5.61 -14.15 17.75
CA GLU A 114 6.39 -13.09 17.07
C GLU A 114 7.73 -13.55 16.45
N HIS A 115 8.29 -14.66 16.94
CA HIS A 115 9.61 -15.18 16.55
C HIS A 115 9.57 -16.20 15.41
N ILE A 116 8.39 -16.54 14.87
CA ILE A 116 8.30 -17.48 13.74
C ILE A 116 9.01 -16.90 12.52
N GLU A 117 9.89 -17.70 11.94
CA GLU A 117 10.67 -17.39 10.75
C GLU A 117 10.17 -18.15 9.52
N SER A 118 9.67 -19.37 9.69
CA SER A 118 9.14 -20.17 8.59
C SER A 118 7.86 -20.89 9.02
N LEU A 119 6.83 -20.72 8.20
CA LEU A 119 5.52 -21.34 8.37
C LEU A 119 5.18 -22.12 7.10
N ILE A 120 5.26 -23.46 7.20
CA ILE A 120 5.07 -24.39 6.10
C ILE A 120 3.77 -25.17 6.34
N LEU A 121 2.81 -24.99 5.44
CA LEU A 121 1.41 -25.45 5.56
C LEU A 121 0.89 -26.10 4.27
N ASN A 122 1.79 -26.44 3.34
CA ASN A 122 1.40 -26.97 2.05
C ASN A 122 0.72 -28.35 2.16
N ASN A 123 -0.18 -28.67 1.23
CA ASN A 123 -0.97 -29.91 1.24
C ASN A 123 -1.82 -30.05 2.52
N ASN A 124 -2.77 -29.13 2.68
CA ASN A 124 -3.79 -29.14 3.73
C ASN A 124 -5.15 -28.75 3.12
N SER A 125 -6.18 -28.56 3.96
CA SER A 125 -7.52 -28.13 3.53
C SER A 125 -7.83 -26.68 3.93
N LEU A 126 -6.81 -25.82 3.98
CA LEU A 126 -6.95 -24.45 4.50
C LEU A 126 -7.67 -23.54 3.50
N THR A 127 -8.51 -22.64 4.04
CA THR A 127 -9.20 -21.56 3.33
C THR A 127 -8.69 -20.21 3.84
N GLU A 128 -9.09 -19.09 3.22
CA GLU A 128 -8.69 -17.75 3.67
C GLU A 128 -9.12 -17.45 5.13
N LYS A 129 -10.19 -18.07 5.61
CA LYS A 129 -10.72 -17.93 6.98
C LYS A 129 -10.00 -18.80 8.00
N SER A 130 -9.20 -19.76 7.53
CA SER A 130 -8.46 -20.70 8.38
C SER A 130 -7.26 -20.03 9.08
N PHE A 131 -6.89 -18.81 8.67
CA PHE A 131 -5.72 -18.10 9.19
C PHE A 131 -6.12 -17.07 10.25
N PRO A 132 -5.48 -17.07 11.43
CA PRO A 132 -5.60 -15.98 12.38
C PRO A 132 -4.84 -14.74 11.88
N ASN A 133 -4.73 -13.73 12.72
CA ASN A 133 -3.99 -12.53 12.37
C ASN A 133 -2.47 -12.80 12.27
N LEU A 134 -1.98 -13.01 11.06
CA LEU A 134 -0.56 -13.24 10.77
C LEU A 134 0.31 -11.96 10.87
N SER A 135 -0.30 -10.78 11.02
CA SER A 135 0.45 -9.51 10.96
C SER A 135 1.42 -9.29 12.13
N ASN A 136 1.33 -10.11 13.18
CA ASN A 136 2.20 -10.10 14.34
C ASN A 136 3.41 -11.05 14.20
N LEU A 137 3.49 -11.83 13.13
CA LEU A 137 4.65 -12.71 12.85
C LEU A 137 5.83 -11.89 12.28
N LEU A 138 6.33 -10.92 13.06
CA LEU A 138 7.27 -9.88 12.60
C LEU A 138 8.58 -10.45 12.02
N ASN A 139 8.95 -11.66 12.42
CA ASN A 139 10.14 -12.36 11.95
C ASN A 139 9.90 -13.34 10.79
N LEU A 140 8.68 -13.40 10.23
CA LEU A 140 8.36 -14.36 9.18
C LEU A 140 9.14 -14.05 7.90
N HIS A 141 9.90 -15.04 7.42
CA HIS A 141 10.71 -14.99 6.21
C HIS A 141 10.09 -15.81 5.07
N VAL A 142 9.51 -16.97 5.42
CA VAL A 142 8.96 -17.94 4.48
C VAL A 142 7.53 -18.30 4.90
N PHE A 143 6.62 -18.16 3.95
CA PHE A 143 5.24 -18.62 4.06
C PHE A 143 4.93 -19.55 2.88
N ASP A 144 4.60 -20.81 3.18
CA ASP A 144 4.18 -21.79 2.19
C ASP A 144 2.80 -22.34 2.55
N ALA A 145 1.81 -22.08 1.70
CA ALA A 145 0.46 -22.62 1.76
C ALA A 145 0.03 -23.22 0.41
N ALA A 146 0.97 -23.78 -0.35
CA ALA A 146 0.67 -24.44 -1.62
C ALA A 146 -0.26 -25.66 -1.44
N ASN A 147 -1.02 -26.05 -2.46
CA ASN A 147 -1.93 -27.21 -2.39
C ASN A 147 -2.91 -27.10 -1.21
N ASN A 148 -3.69 -26.03 -1.21
CA ASN A 148 -4.77 -25.76 -0.24
C ASN A 148 -6.02 -25.28 -1.01
N ASN A 149 -7.04 -24.80 -0.30
CA ASN A 149 -8.30 -24.33 -0.87
C ASN A 149 -8.45 -22.81 -0.75
N LEU A 150 -7.34 -22.05 -0.85
CA LEU A 150 -7.36 -20.59 -0.74
C LEU A 150 -8.07 -19.97 -1.94
N SER A 151 -9.17 -19.26 -1.70
CA SER A 151 -9.84 -18.42 -2.72
C SER A 151 -9.22 -17.03 -2.83
N LYS A 152 -8.60 -16.56 -1.74
CA LYS A 152 -7.90 -15.28 -1.62
C LYS A 152 -6.66 -15.44 -0.75
N LEU A 153 -5.70 -14.54 -0.93
CA LEU A 153 -4.58 -14.41 0.00
C LEU A 153 -5.08 -13.82 1.35
N PRO A 154 -4.66 -14.37 2.52
CA PRO A 154 -5.09 -13.86 3.82
C PRO A 154 -4.65 -12.42 4.04
N GLU A 155 -5.59 -11.48 4.30
CA GLU A 155 -5.31 -10.04 4.36
C GLU A 155 -4.15 -9.68 5.32
N SER A 156 -4.05 -10.40 6.43
CA SER A 156 -3.00 -10.25 7.44
C SER A 156 -1.58 -10.56 6.93
N LEU A 157 -1.44 -11.40 5.90
CA LEU A 157 -0.16 -11.74 5.25
C LEU A 157 0.41 -10.58 4.42
N MET A 158 -0.43 -9.66 3.94
CA MET A 158 0.00 -8.47 3.19
C MET A 158 0.21 -7.25 4.10
N SER A 159 0.32 -7.47 5.41
CA SER A 159 0.61 -6.40 6.36
C SER A 159 2.00 -5.80 6.12
N PRO A 160 2.15 -4.46 6.16
CA PRO A 160 3.47 -3.81 6.07
C PRO A 160 4.39 -4.17 7.26
N LYS A 161 3.83 -4.69 8.37
CA LYS A 161 4.61 -5.17 9.52
C LYS A 161 5.49 -6.37 9.19
N LEU A 162 5.09 -7.19 8.20
CA LEU A 162 5.83 -8.37 7.73
C LEU A 162 7.00 -7.98 6.82
N SER A 163 7.85 -7.10 7.35
CA SER A 163 8.96 -6.49 6.62
C SER A 163 10.10 -7.45 6.28
N LYS A 164 10.12 -8.66 6.84
CA LYS A 164 11.15 -9.69 6.60
C LYS A 164 10.70 -10.78 5.62
N LEU A 165 9.41 -10.82 5.28
CA LEU A 165 8.83 -11.85 4.42
C LEU A 165 9.40 -11.71 3.01
N HIS A 166 10.11 -12.75 2.58
CA HIS A 166 10.80 -12.77 1.28
C HIS A 166 10.37 -13.90 0.36
N THR A 167 9.73 -14.96 0.90
CA THR A 167 9.24 -16.09 0.10
C THR A 167 7.79 -16.36 0.44
N VAL A 168 6.93 -16.29 -0.59
CA VAL A 168 5.49 -16.61 -0.50
C VAL A 168 5.17 -17.63 -1.57
N ILE A 169 4.69 -18.81 -1.15
CA ILE A 169 4.32 -19.92 -2.02
C ILE A 169 2.86 -20.25 -1.75
N VAL A 170 2.01 -20.05 -2.75
CA VAL A 170 0.55 -20.31 -2.72
C VAL A 170 0.09 -21.00 -3.99
N SER A 171 0.99 -21.75 -4.63
CA SER A 171 0.72 -22.54 -5.82
C SER A 171 -0.39 -23.58 -5.58
N HIS A 172 -1.12 -23.97 -6.62
CA HIS A 172 -2.11 -25.06 -6.55
C HIS A 172 -3.21 -24.75 -5.54
N ASN A 173 -3.82 -23.58 -5.69
CA ASN A 173 -4.96 -23.12 -4.89
C ASN A 173 -6.09 -22.68 -5.85
N VAL A 174 -7.12 -22.01 -5.33
CA VAL A 174 -8.24 -21.47 -6.12
C VAL A 174 -8.26 -19.94 -6.10
N ILE A 175 -7.08 -19.31 -6.01
CA ILE A 175 -6.95 -17.86 -5.87
C ILE A 175 -7.37 -17.16 -7.17
N GLU A 176 -8.32 -16.23 -7.07
CA GLU A 176 -8.89 -15.54 -8.23
C GLU A 176 -8.23 -14.19 -8.52
N GLU A 177 -7.67 -13.56 -7.49
CA GLU A 177 -7.06 -12.24 -7.59
C GLU A 177 -5.83 -12.09 -6.69
N VAL A 178 -4.88 -11.27 -7.16
CA VAL A 178 -3.76 -10.81 -6.33
C VAL A 178 -4.08 -9.40 -5.85
N PRO A 179 -4.21 -9.16 -4.53
CA PRO A 179 -4.58 -7.85 -4.00
C PRO A 179 -3.46 -6.83 -4.16
N ASN A 180 -3.83 -5.55 -4.34
CA ASN A 180 -2.87 -4.44 -4.43
C ASN A 180 -2.00 -4.30 -3.17
N SER A 181 -2.48 -4.78 -2.02
CA SER A 181 -1.74 -4.85 -0.77
C SER A 181 -0.49 -5.73 -0.85
N LEU A 182 -0.35 -6.61 -1.85
CA LEU A 182 0.89 -7.37 -2.07
C LEU A 182 2.11 -6.44 -2.20
N SER A 183 1.91 -5.22 -2.71
CA SER A 183 2.95 -4.19 -2.82
C SER A 183 3.57 -3.78 -1.47
N ASN A 184 2.94 -4.09 -0.32
CA ASN A 184 3.49 -3.83 1.01
C ASN A 184 4.70 -4.72 1.32
N LEU A 185 4.81 -5.90 0.70
CA LEU A 185 5.90 -6.86 0.94
C LEU A 185 7.18 -6.45 0.20
N LYS A 186 7.83 -5.38 0.67
CA LYS A 186 9.02 -4.79 0.00
C LYS A 186 10.25 -5.69 -0.04
N GLN A 187 10.30 -6.73 0.78
CA GLN A 187 11.37 -7.73 0.77
C GLN A 187 11.03 -8.99 -0.03
N LEU A 188 9.84 -9.08 -0.65
CA LEU A 188 9.42 -10.24 -1.42
C LEU A 188 10.40 -10.49 -2.58
N ARG A 189 11.02 -11.68 -2.59
CA ARG A 189 11.99 -12.14 -3.58
C ARG A 189 11.40 -13.25 -4.44
N ASP A 190 10.72 -14.20 -3.80
CA ASP A 190 10.17 -15.38 -4.46
C ASP A 190 8.67 -15.39 -4.23
N PHE A 191 7.91 -15.26 -5.32
CA PHE A 191 6.46 -15.34 -5.30
C PHE A 191 5.99 -16.41 -6.27
N LYS A 192 5.39 -17.47 -5.74
CA LYS A 192 4.84 -18.58 -6.53
C LYS A 192 3.33 -18.67 -6.30
N ILE A 193 2.58 -18.54 -7.38
CA ILE A 193 1.11 -18.59 -7.44
C ILE A 193 0.66 -19.32 -8.70
N ASP A 194 1.48 -20.26 -9.18
CA ASP A 194 1.15 -21.10 -10.32
C ASP A 194 0.01 -22.07 -9.99
N ASP A 195 -0.74 -22.48 -11.02
CA ASP A 195 -1.90 -23.38 -10.88
C ASP A 195 -2.96 -22.78 -9.94
N ASN A 196 -3.51 -21.64 -10.35
CA ASN A 196 -4.55 -20.91 -9.65
C ASN A 196 -5.62 -20.41 -10.65
N LYS A 197 -6.59 -19.63 -10.18
CA LYS A 197 -7.72 -19.13 -10.98
C LYS A 197 -7.59 -17.64 -11.33
N LEU A 198 -6.37 -17.11 -11.40
CA LEU A 198 -6.17 -15.69 -11.70
C LEU A 198 -6.68 -15.36 -13.11
N LYS A 199 -7.64 -14.42 -13.19
CA LYS A 199 -8.23 -13.93 -14.44
C LYS A 199 -7.56 -12.67 -14.94
N ASN A 200 -7.18 -11.78 -14.03
CA ASN A 200 -6.64 -10.47 -14.34
C ASN A 200 -5.12 -10.47 -14.23
N VAL A 201 -4.47 -9.67 -15.09
CA VAL A 201 -3.02 -9.47 -15.05
C VAL A 201 -2.65 -8.71 -13.77
N PRO A 202 -1.82 -9.28 -12.88
CA PRO A 202 -1.48 -8.66 -11.60
C PRO A 202 -0.47 -7.51 -11.79
N THR A 203 -0.97 -6.30 -12.06
CA THR A 203 -0.15 -5.10 -12.30
C THR A 203 0.71 -4.71 -11.09
N VAL A 204 0.27 -5.07 -9.87
CA VAL A 204 0.96 -4.85 -8.59
C VAL A 204 2.39 -5.42 -8.55
N ILE A 205 2.70 -6.41 -9.39
CA ILE A 205 4.03 -7.06 -9.42
C ILE A 205 5.14 -6.06 -9.82
N ASP A 206 4.84 -5.02 -10.61
CA ASP A 206 5.78 -3.94 -10.96
C ASP A 206 6.21 -3.11 -9.73
N LEU A 207 5.48 -3.20 -8.61
CA LEU A 207 5.73 -2.45 -7.37
C LEU A 207 6.58 -3.23 -6.35
N LEU A 208 7.09 -4.42 -6.70
CA LEU A 208 7.90 -5.29 -5.85
C LEU A 208 9.40 -5.17 -6.21
N PRO A 209 10.17 -4.32 -5.50
CA PRO A 209 11.52 -3.93 -5.95
C PRO A 209 12.57 -5.03 -5.83
N LYS A 210 12.32 -6.07 -5.03
CA LYS A 210 13.27 -7.16 -4.75
C LYS A 210 12.87 -8.49 -5.36
N LEU A 211 11.79 -8.52 -6.15
CA LEU A 211 11.29 -9.74 -6.76
C LEU A 211 12.33 -10.29 -7.75
N LYS A 212 12.68 -11.56 -7.60
CA LYS A 212 13.67 -12.27 -8.42
C LYS A 212 13.05 -13.49 -9.09
N LEU A 213 12.15 -14.17 -8.40
CA LEU A 213 11.44 -15.33 -8.90
C LEU A 213 9.94 -15.07 -8.84
N LEU A 214 9.29 -15.19 -9.98
CA LEU A 214 7.84 -15.16 -10.11
C LEU A 214 7.41 -16.39 -10.89
N ASP A 215 6.56 -17.22 -10.29
CA ASP A 215 5.83 -18.25 -11.03
C ASP A 215 4.34 -17.94 -10.95
N ILE A 216 3.75 -17.62 -12.09
CA ILE A 216 2.32 -17.31 -12.27
C ILE A 216 1.71 -18.20 -13.36
N SER A 217 2.43 -19.26 -13.75
CA SER A 217 2.01 -20.16 -14.81
C SER A 217 0.73 -20.92 -14.45
N LYS A 218 0.08 -21.53 -15.45
CA LYS A 218 -1.17 -22.29 -15.29
C LYS A 218 -2.30 -21.50 -14.59
N ASN A 219 -2.45 -20.24 -14.97
CA ASN A 219 -3.59 -19.41 -14.58
C ASN A 219 -4.49 -19.12 -15.80
N SER A 220 -5.71 -18.68 -15.53
CA SER A 220 -6.75 -18.45 -16.56
C SER A 220 -6.87 -16.98 -16.95
N PHE A 221 -5.74 -16.35 -17.30
CA PHE A 221 -5.69 -14.93 -17.66
C PHE A 221 -6.51 -14.63 -18.92
N SER A 222 -7.31 -13.56 -18.89
CA SER A 222 -8.12 -13.10 -20.03
C SER A 222 -7.26 -12.62 -21.21
N ASP A 223 -6.14 -11.96 -20.93
CA ASP A 223 -5.17 -11.56 -21.94
C ASP A 223 -4.37 -12.78 -22.43
N SER A 224 -4.71 -13.28 -23.64
CA SER A 224 -4.04 -14.41 -24.28
C SER A 224 -2.52 -14.21 -24.47
N ARG A 225 -2.07 -12.97 -24.69
CA ARG A 225 -0.65 -12.66 -24.84
C ARG A 225 0.06 -12.76 -23.50
N PHE A 226 -0.53 -12.22 -22.45
CA PHE A 226 0.01 -12.38 -21.09
C PHE A 226 -0.01 -13.85 -20.66
N GLN A 227 -1.09 -14.58 -20.95
CA GLN A 227 -1.22 -16.00 -20.62
C GLN A 227 -0.12 -16.85 -21.26
N LYS A 228 0.18 -16.64 -22.55
CA LYS A 228 1.28 -17.32 -23.24
C LYS A 228 2.63 -17.01 -22.61
N LEU A 229 2.87 -15.74 -22.26
CA LEU A 229 4.12 -15.30 -21.64
C LEU A 229 4.28 -15.85 -20.21
N ALA A 230 3.20 -15.87 -19.42
CA ALA A 230 3.18 -16.41 -18.07
C ALA A 230 3.43 -17.93 -18.04
N ASN A 231 3.02 -18.65 -19.08
CA ASN A 231 3.22 -20.10 -19.21
C ASN A 231 4.56 -20.49 -19.86
N ASP A 232 5.32 -19.53 -20.39
CA ASP A 232 6.63 -19.79 -21.00
C ASP A 232 7.71 -19.93 -19.92
N LYS A 233 8.23 -21.15 -19.75
CA LYS A 233 9.29 -21.48 -18.80
C LYS A 233 10.61 -20.74 -19.06
N ARG A 234 10.79 -20.15 -20.25
CA ARG A 234 11.99 -19.37 -20.63
C ARG A 234 11.77 -17.86 -20.46
N ALA A 235 10.55 -17.42 -20.14
CA ALA A 235 10.25 -16.01 -19.96
C ALA A 235 11.05 -15.44 -18.80
N LYS A 236 11.76 -14.35 -19.06
CA LYS A 236 12.46 -13.60 -18.01
C LYS A 236 11.43 -12.81 -17.21
N LEU A 237 11.62 -12.71 -15.90
CA LEU A 237 10.78 -11.91 -14.99
C LEU A 237 10.49 -10.50 -15.55
N ASN A 238 11.52 -9.81 -16.04
CA ASN A 238 11.38 -8.45 -16.59
C ASN A 238 10.39 -8.38 -17.77
N ALA A 239 10.29 -9.44 -18.58
CA ALA A 239 9.34 -9.48 -19.68
C ALA A 239 7.90 -9.55 -19.16
N ILE A 240 7.64 -10.44 -18.19
CA ILE A 240 6.33 -10.59 -17.53
C ILE A 240 5.92 -9.27 -16.87
N VAL A 241 6.82 -8.67 -16.08
CA VAL A 241 6.59 -7.39 -15.41
C VAL A 241 6.34 -6.27 -16.42
N SER A 242 7.12 -6.21 -17.50
CA SER A 242 6.95 -5.18 -18.54
C SER A 242 5.60 -5.27 -19.26
N LEU A 243 5.08 -6.49 -19.48
CA LEU A 243 3.79 -6.68 -20.10
C LEU A 243 2.65 -6.39 -19.12
N ALA A 244 2.78 -6.83 -17.86
CA ALA A 244 1.84 -6.46 -16.80
C ALA A 244 1.71 -4.94 -16.65
N LYS A 245 2.83 -4.21 -16.73
CA LYS A 245 2.86 -2.74 -16.72
C LYS A 245 2.18 -2.12 -17.94
N LYS A 246 2.27 -2.74 -19.12
CA LYS A 246 1.60 -2.25 -20.34
C LYS A 246 0.10 -2.50 -20.31
N VAL A 247 -0.33 -3.68 -19.86
CA VAL A 247 -1.74 -4.03 -19.71
C VAL A 247 -2.42 -3.12 -18.69
N GLY A 248 -1.75 -2.81 -17.57
CA GLY A 248 -2.25 -1.82 -16.62
C GLY A 248 -2.49 -0.44 -17.25
N LYS A 249 -1.65 -0.02 -18.21
CA LYS A 249 -1.80 1.25 -18.93
C LYS A 249 -2.87 1.22 -20.04
N SER A 250 -3.17 0.06 -20.62
CA SER A 250 -4.21 -0.07 -21.66
C SER A 250 -5.61 -0.17 -21.04
N VAL A 251 -5.75 -0.85 -19.91
CA VAL A 251 -7.03 -0.91 -19.16
C VAL A 251 -7.42 0.48 -18.65
N GLU A 252 -6.46 1.30 -18.21
CA GLU A 252 -6.69 2.71 -17.86
C GLU A 252 -7.17 3.56 -19.07
N ASN A 253 -6.84 3.17 -20.31
CA ASN A 253 -7.26 3.87 -21.53
C ASN A 253 -8.57 3.33 -22.16
N GLU A 254 -8.99 2.09 -21.86
CA GLU A 254 -10.21 1.49 -22.40
C GLU A 254 -11.46 1.78 -21.56
N THR A 255 -11.32 2.05 -20.25
CA THR A 255 -12.46 2.41 -19.38
C THR A 255 -13.07 3.78 -19.64
N GLU A 256 -12.52 4.58 -20.56
CA GLU A 256 -13.08 5.88 -20.96
C GLU A 256 -14.09 5.80 -22.13
N ASN A 257 -14.33 4.62 -22.75
CA ASN A 257 -15.01 4.57 -24.05
C ASN A 257 -16.26 3.68 -24.22
N GLU A 258 -16.78 2.98 -23.21
CA GLU A 258 -18.07 2.26 -23.38
C GLU A 258 -19.04 2.51 -22.22
N GLY A 259 -20.10 3.27 -22.52
CA GLY A 259 -21.25 3.49 -21.66
C GLY A 259 -22.43 2.58 -21.99
N SER A 260 -23.22 2.30 -20.94
CA SER A 260 -24.63 1.88 -20.91
C SER A 260 -25.05 0.53 -21.49
N ILE A 261 -25.54 -0.37 -20.62
CA ILE A 261 -26.93 -0.87 -20.56
C ILE A 261 -27.15 -1.60 -19.22
N GLU A 262 -28.32 -1.37 -18.61
CA GLU A 262 -28.84 -1.88 -17.33
C GLU A 262 -29.15 -3.40 -17.37
N ASN A 263 -28.90 -4.14 -16.28
CA ASN A 263 -29.94 -4.56 -15.32
C ASN A 263 -29.48 -5.57 -14.24
N THR A 264 -29.86 -5.21 -13.01
CA THR A 264 -30.36 -6.02 -11.88
C THR A 264 -29.49 -7.04 -11.12
N VAL A 265 -29.13 -6.58 -9.91
CA VAL A 265 -29.24 -7.20 -8.57
C VAL A 265 -28.38 -8.43 -8.25
N GLU A 266 -27.35 -8.22 -7.43
CA GLU A 266 -27.37 -8.70 -6.03
C GLU A 266 -26.42 -7.87 -5.15
N ASP A 267 -27.01 -7.32 -4.08
CA ASP A 267 -26.46 -6.42 -3.06
C ASP A 267 -25.54 -7.15 -2.09
N VAL A 268 -24.30 -6.66 -1.88
CA VAL A 268 -23.64 -6.65 -0.55
C VAL A 268 -22.64 -5.47 -0.43
N SER A 269 -23.08 -4.41 0.24
CA SER A 269 -22.27 -3.43 1.01
C SER A 269 -21.38 -2.39 0.29
N LYS A 270 -22.00 -1.36 -0.30
CA LYS A 270 -21.38 -0.01 -0.30
C LYS A 270 -21.51 0.59 1.10
N LYS A 271 -20.40 0.65 1.86
CA LYS A 271 -20.30 1.59 2.98
C LYS A 271 -20.35 3.01 2.40
N ASN A 272 -21.49 3.69 2.54
CA ASN A 272 -21.60 5.13 2.30
C ASN A 272 -20.73 5.86 3.33
N SER A 273 -19.49 6.20 2.98
CA SER A 273 -18.72 7.22 3.70
C SER A 273 -19.15 8.59 3.17
N SER A 274 -19.99 9.31 3.92
CA SER A 274 -20.32 10.70 3.61
C SER A 274 -19.14 11.62 3.98
N LEU A 275 -18.76 12.53 3.08
CA LEU A 275 -17.69 13.49 3.31
C LEU A 275 -18.26 14.77 3.93
N VAL A 276 -17.70 15.21 5.06
CA VAL A 276 -18.14 16.45 5.72
C VAL A 276 -17.49 17.65 5.05
N VAL A 277 -18.31 18.61 4.62
CA VAL A 277 -17.89 19.87 4.00
C VAL A 277 -18.37 21.03 4.86
N ARG A 278 -17.46 21.82 5.44
CA ARG A 278 -17.80 23.04 6.17
C ARG A 278 -17.85 24.23 5.21
N THR A 279 -18.96 24.96 5.22
CA THR A 279 -19.23 26.08 4.30
C THR A 279 -19.48 27.38 5.07
N GLY A 280 -19.19 28.53 4.46
CA GLY A 280 -19.50 29.83 5.07
C GLY A 280 -18.40 30.43 5.95
N ILE A 281 -17.21 29.82 5.99
CA ILE A 281 -16.09 30.28 6.81
C ILE A 281 -15.52 31.60 6.26
N GLU A 282 -15.66 32.70 7.02
CA GLU A 282 -15.36 34.06 6.53
C GLU A 282 -13.88 34.27 6.17
N ASN A 283 -12.95 33.76 6.99
CA ASN A 283 -11.51 33.99 6.84
C ASN A 283 -10.83 33.13 5.76
N LEU A 284 -11.53 32.12 5.21
CA LEU A 284 -11.03 31.25 4.15
C LEU A 284 -11.31 31.84 2.76
N THR A 285 -10.60 32.92 2.44
CA THR A 285 -10.73 33.63 1.16
C THR A 285 -9.37 33.89 0.52
N VAL A 286 -9.29 33.71 -0.80
CA VAL A 286 -8.14 34.09 -1.64
C VAL A 286 -8.55 35.22 -2.57
N ARG A 287 -7.77 36.31 -2.58
CA ARG A 287 -7.94 37.41 -3.54
C ARG A 287 -7.12 37.13 -4.77
N ARG A 288 -7.76 36.97 -5.92
CA ARG A 288 -7.09 36.90 -7.23
C ARG A 288 -6.87 38.31 -7.75
N HIS A 289 -5.64 38.65 -8.07
CA HIS A 289 -5.29 39.93 -8.68
C HIS A 289 -5.31 39.84 -10.21
N ILE A 290 -5.72 40.92 -10.89
CA ILE A 290 -5.82 41.00 -12.35
C ILE A 290 -4.51 40.66 -13.09
N SER A 291 -3.36 40.88 -12.44
CA SER A 291 -2.04 40.59 -13.05
C SER A 291 -1.82 39.12 -13.40
N VAL A 292 -2.57 38.18 -12.78
CA VAL A 292 -2.41 36.75 -13.05
C VAL A 292 -3.24 36.27 -14.25
N SER A 293 -4.13 37.11 -14.80
CA SER A 293 -5.11 36.73 -15.81
C SER A 293 -4.50 36.19 -17.10
N GLU A 294 -3.39 36.80 -17.56
CA GLU A 294 -2.71 36.39 -18.81
C GLU A 294 -1.66 35.28 -18.59
N ILE A 295 -1.29 35.02 -17.34
CA ILE A 295 -0.19 34.11 -17.00
C ILE A 295 -0.73 32.75 -16.57
N ARG A 296 -1.60 32.73 -15.56
CA ARG A 296 -2.19 31.52 -14.98
C ARG A 296 -3.51 31.84 -14.24
N PRO A 297 -4.59 32.16 -14.97
CA PRO A 297 -5.80 32.82 -14.45
C PRO A 297 -6.64 32.01 -13.44
N TYR A 298 -6.53 30.69 -13.47
CA TYR A 298 -7.45 29.81 -12.75
C TYR A 298 -6.82 29.25 -11.48
N LEU A 299 -7.56 29.34 -10.37
CA LEU A 299 -7.17 28.83 -9.06
C LEU A 299 -8.42 28.30 -8.35
N VAL A 300 -8.32 27.12 -7.75
CA VAL A 300 -9.29 26.63 -6.75
C VAL A 300 -8.54 26.18 -5.51
N CYS A 301 -9.14 26.38 -4.35
CA CYS A 301 -8.53 26.04 -3.07
C CYS A 301 -9.55 25.33 -2.17
N CYS A 302 -9.05 24.58 -1.20
CA CYS A 302 -9.80 24.11 -0.04
C CYS A 302 -8.84 23.79 1.12
N VAL A 303 -9.38 23.62 2.31
CA VAL A 303 -8.60 23.12 3.45
C VAL A 303 -9.00 21.69 3.75
N PHE A 304 -8.02 20.80 3.82
CA PHE A 304 -8.20 19.45 4.33
C PHE A 304 -7.97 19.46 5.84
N ASN A 305 -8.92 18.93 6.60
CA ASN A 305 -8.87 18.87 8.06
C ASN A 305 -8.95 17.43 8.56
N ASN A 306 -8.54 17.22 9.81
CA ASN A 306 -8.42 15.90 10.44
C ASN A 306 -7.47 14.97 9.67
N ILE A 307 -6.37 15.53 9.16
CA ILE A 307 -5.31 14.77 8.53
C ILE A 307 -4.38 14.23 9.61
N ASP A 308 -4.05 12.94 9.52
CA ASP A 308 -2.98 12.32 10.28
C ASP A 308 -1.80 12.00 9.34
N LEU A 309 -0.73 12.81 9.40
CA LEU A 309 0.48 12.65 8.60
C LEU A 309 1.56 11.79 9.29
N ASN A 310 1.18 10.84 10.14
CA ASN A 310 2.13 9.94 10.79
C ASN A 310 2.48 8.69 9.96
N GLY A 311 3.76 8.31 9.98
CA GLY A 311 4.24 7.05 9.39
C GLY A 311 4.03 6.96 7.86
N ASP A 312 3.17 6.03 7.44
CA ASP A 312 2.96 5.71 6.01
C ASP A 312 1.97 6.65 5.31
N SER A 313 1.05 7.31 6.03
CA SER A 313 0.07 8.21 5.44
C SER A 313 0.73 9.43 4.79
N PHE A 314 1.78 9.98 5.41
CA PHE A 314 2.60 11.06 4.84
C PHE A 314 3.21 10.66 3.50
N LYS A 315 3.85 9.48 3.45
CA LYS A 315 4.45 8.96 2.21
C LYS A 315 3.39 8.72 1.14
N LYS A 316 2.24 8.15 1.51
CA LYS A 316 1.11 7.93 0.60
C LYS A 316 0.56 9.25 0.05
N PHE A 317 0.43 10.28 0.88
CA PHE A 317 -0.09 11.58 0.46
C PHE A 317 0.87 12.31 -0.50
N ILE A 318 2.18 12.30 -0.20
CA ILE A 318 3.19 12.87 -1.12
C ILE A 318 3.27 12.06 -2.43
N ALA A 319 3.18 10.73 -2.35
CA ALA A 319 3.16 9.86 -3.54
C ALA A 319 1.90 10.09 -4.39
N LEU A 320 0.74 10.30 -3.76
CA LEU A 320 -0.50 10.65 -4.42
C LEU A 320 -0.35 11.95 -5.22
N GLN A 321 0.16 13.02 -4.59
CA GLN A 321 0.41 14.29 -5.28
C GLN A 321 1.35 14.11 -6.48
N THR A 322 2.42 13.34 -6.32
CA THR A 322 3.39 13.04 -7.40
C THR A 322 2.72 12.26 -8.54
N LYS A 323 1.86 11.28 -8.21
CA LYS A 323 1.09 10.50 -9.20
C LYS A 323 0.11 11.40 -9.96
N LEU A 324 -0.60 12.28 -9.27
CA LEU A 324 -1.55 13.20 -9.89
C LEU A 324 -0.86 14.23 -10.78
N HIS A 325 0.28 14.78 -10.35
CA HIS A 325 1.08 15.65 -11.22
C HIS A 325 1.48 14.96 -12.52
N ALA A 326 1.78 13.65 -12.50
CA ALA A 326 2.13 12.89 -13.68
C ALA A 326 0.92 12.39 -14.51
N SER A 327 -0.31 12.57 -14.02
CA SER A 327 -1.53 12.11 -14.68
C SER A 327 -1.97 13.09 -15.79
N PRO A 328 -2.89 12.68 -16.68
CA PRO A 328 -3.49 13.58 -17.68
C PRO A 328 -4.17 14.81 -17.09
N LEU A 329 -4.58 14.79 -15.81
CA LEU A 329 -5.21 15.95 -15.15
C LEU A 329 -4.23 17.12 -14.95
N CYS A 330 -2.95 16.82 -14.71
CA CYS A 330 -1.91 17.82 -14.50
C CYS A 330 -0.91 17.92 -15.67
N GLU A 331 -0.79 16.88 -16.50
CA GLU A 331 0.16 16.75 -17.61
C GLU A 331 1.64 17.04 -17.23
N ASN A 332 2.10 16.58 -16.07
CA ASN A 332 3.40 16.97 -15.50
C ASN A 332 3.50 18.47 -15.22
N ARG A 333 2.43 19.01 -14.61
CA ARG A 333 2.26 20.41 -14.19
C ARG A 333 2.07 21.43 -15.32
N THR A 334 1.98 20.99 -16.57
CA THR A 334 1.74 21.88 -17.72
C THR A 334 0.28 22.32 -17.79
N LEU A 335 -0.66 21.42 -17.48
CA LEU A 335 -2.09 21.69 -17.43
C LEU A 335 -2.47 22.33 -16.08
N SER A 336 -2.42 21.56 -14.99
CA SER A 336 -2.75 22.01 -13.64
C SER A 336 -1.60 21.70 -12.67
N ALA A 337 -1.49 22.47 -11.60
CA ALA A 337 -0.43 22.30 -10.61
C ALA A 337 -1.02 22.36 -9.20
N ILE A 338 -0.86 21.26 -8.47
CA ILE A 338 -1.25 21.11 -7.07
C ILE A 338 -0.15 21.68 -6.16
N GLY A 339 -0.52 22.54 -5.23
CA GLY A 339 0.28 22.93 -4.06
C GLY A 339 -0.40 22.48 -2.78
N THR A 340 0.38 21.95 -1.83
CA THR A 340 -0.11 21.63 -0.47
C THR A 340 0.78 22.27 0.58
N HIS A 341 0.16 22.90 1.57
CA HIS A 341 0.82 23.74 2.55
C HIS A 341 0.26 23.50 3.94
N ARG A 342 1.12 23.62 4.96
CA ARG A 342 0.68 23.61 6.36
C ARG A 342 -0.09 24.90 6.64
N LEU A 343 -1.37 24.81 7.01
CA LEU A 343 -2.23 25.99 7.15
C LEU A 343 -1.69 26.99 8.19
N GLU A 344 -1.11 26.50 9.29
CA GLU A 344 -0.62 27.31 10.40
C GLU A 344 0.70 28.04 10.10
N SER A 345 1.26 27.89 8.90
CA SER A 345 2.57 28.43 8.52
C SER A 345 2.55 29.78 7.80
N PHE A 346 1.37 30.32 7.50
CA PHE A 346 1.18 31.58 6.79
C PHE A 346 -0.11 32.29 7.24
N HIS A 347 -0.28 33.55 6.85
CA HIS A 347 -1.40 34.38 7.30
C HIS A 347 -2.44 34.61 6.20
N LEU A 348 -3.70 34.32 6.52
CA LEU A 348 -4.84 34.64 5.68
C LEU A 348 -5.19 36.15 5.75
N PRO A 349 -5.90 36.71 4.76
CA PRO A 349 -6.25 36.10 3.47
C PRO A 349 -5.04 36.01 2.53
N LEU A 350 -5.04 35.02 1.64
CA LEU A 350 -4.00 34.91 0.60
C LEU A 350 -4.34 35.80 -0.59
N CYS A 351 -3.30 36.21 -1.31
CA CYS A 351 -3.40 36.91 -2.58
C CYS A 351 -2.68 36.11 -3.67
N TYR A 352 -3.39 35.80 -4.76
CA TYR A 352 -2.87 35.12 -5.93
C TYR A 352 -2.65 36.14 -7.05
N MET A 353 -1.40 36.37 -7.40
CA MET A 353 -1.01 37.45 -8.31
C MET A 353 0.16 37.02 -9.20
N ALA A 354 0.48 37.83 -10.21
CA ALA A 354 1.75 37.73 -10.92
C ALA A 354 2.67 38.90 -10.56
N LEU A 355 3.95 38.60 -10.34
CA LEU A 355 5.02 39.56 -10.07
C LEU A 355 6.23 39.29 -11.00
N PRO A 356 7.05 40.31 -11.30
CA PRO A 356 8.32 40.12 -12.00
C PRO A 356 9.19 39.08 -11.30
N LYS A 357 9.88 38.24 -12.07
CA LYS A 357 10.66 37.10 -11.54
C LYS A 357 11.82 37.54 -10.63
N GLU A 358 12.30 38.76 -10.78
CA GLU A 358 13.35 39.38 -9.98
C GLU A 358 12.84 39.82 -8.60
N ASP A 359 11.56 40.19 -8.50
CA ASP A 359 10.96 40.70 -7.27
C ASP A 359 10.49 39.58 -6.34
N ILE A 360 10.24 38.39 -6.89
CA ILE A 360 9.80 37.23 -6.11
C ILE A 360 10.99 36.58 -5.42
N HIS A 361 10.98 36.57 -4.08
CA HIS A 361 11.97 35.88 -3.27
C HIS A 361 11.32 34.70 -2.54
N ILE A 362 11.87 33.50 -2.75
CA ILE A 362 11.34 32.27 -2.14
C ILE A 362 12.45 31.39 -1.60
N ARG A 363 12.23 30.82 -0.42
CA ARG A 363 13.03 29.69 0.07
C ARG A 363 12.43 28.41 -0.51
N ALA A 364 12.89 28.01 -1.69
CA ALA A 364 12.40 26.80 -2.34
C ALA A 364 12.63 25.56 -1.47
N LEU A 365 11.75 24.57 -1.60
CA LEU A 365 11.80 23.32 -0.84
C LEU A 365 13.20 22.68 -0.86
N ASN A 366 13.74 22.36 0.31
CA ASN A 366 15.08 21.77 0.49
C ASN A 366 16.27 22.69 0.12
N LYS A 367 16.06 24.00 -0.04
CA LYS A 367 17.15 24.99 -0.17
C LYS A 367 17.37 25.73 1.15
N LYS A 368 18.64 26.04 1.46
CA LYS A 368 19.03 26.66 2.74
C LYS A 368 18.79 28.18 2.80
N SER A 369 18.73 28.85 1.66
CA SER A 369 18.63 30.31 1.56
C SER A 369 17.46 30.72 0.66
N SER A 370 16.92 31.92 0.91
CA SER A 370 16.01 32.56 -0.03
C SER A 370 16.77 32.95 -1.30
N VAL A 371 16.13 32.78 -2.45
CA VAL A 371 16.66 33.15 -3.77
C VAL A 371 15.58 33.86 -4.58
N SER A 372 15.98 34.66 -5.56
CA SER A 372 15.04 35.22 -6.54
C SER A 372 14.41 34.09 -7.36
N ALA A 373 13.18 34.28 -7.84
CA ALA A 373 12.53 33.30 -8.72
C ALA A 373 13.28 33.17 -10.05
N SER A 374 13.91 34.25 -10.54
CA SER A 374 14.80 34.21 -11.71
C SER A 374 15.97 33.25 -11.49
N ASP A 375 16.73 33.41 -10.40
CA ASP A 375 17.89 32.55 -10.10
C ASP A 375 17.47 31.09 -9.89
N LEU A 376 16.32 30.88 -9.26
CA LEU A 376 15.75 29.55 -9.06
C LEU A 376 15.41 28.89 -10.40
N LEU A 377 14.74 29.61 -11.30
CA LEU A 377 14.32 29.10 -12.60
C LEU A 377 15.54 28.75 -13.46
N ASP A 378 16.55 29.62 -13.50
CA ASP A 378 17.80 29.38 -14.21
C ASP A 378 18.53 28.14 -13.67
N SER A 379 18.54 27.98 -12.35
CA SER A 379 19.13 26.81 -11.68
C SER A 379 18.41 25.52 -12.07
N LEU A 380 17.07 25.51 -12.04
CA LEU A 380 16.26 24.35 -12.40
C LEU A 380 16.38 24.00 -13.89
N LEU A 381 16.44 24.99 -14.78
CA LEU A 381 16.66 24.77 -16.22
C LEU A 381 18.03 24.14 -16.48
N ARG A 382 19.09 24.63 -15.81
CA ARG A 382 20.44 24.02 -15.90
C ARG A 382 20.43 22.56 -15.42
N ASP A 383 19.79 22.28 -14.29
CA ASP A 383 19.69 20.93 -13.74
C ASP A 383 18.93 19.98 -14.69
N ALA A 384 17.82 20.45 -15.28
CA ALA A 384 17.04 19.71 -16.27
C ALA A 384 17.88 19.38 -17.53
N GLU A 385 18.67 20.34 -18.03
CA GLU A 385 19.58 20.11 -19.16
C GLU A 385 20.69 19.12 -18.85
N LEU A 386 21.30 19.21 -17.66
CA LEU A 386 22.32 18.26 -17.21
C LEU A 386 21.74 16.84 -17.09
N ALA A 387 20.53 16.69 -16.55
CA ALA A 387 19.84 15.41 -16.48
C ALA A 387 19.54 14.83 -17.88
N ARG A 388 19.13 15.67 -18.84
CA ARG A 388 18.93 15.28 -20.24
C ARG A 388 20.24 14.80 -20.88
N LYS A 389 21.35 15.54 -20.69
CA LYS A 389 22.68 15.18 -21.20
C LYS A 389 23.18 13.86 -20.61
N ARG A 390 23.03 13.66 -19.29
CA ARG A 390 23.43 12.41 -18.60
C ARG A 390 22.65 11.19 -19.10
N SER A 391 21.36 11.35 -19.39
CA SER A 391 20.51 10.28 -19.91
C SER A 391 20.64 10.05 -21.42
N LYS A 392 21.50 10.82 -22.11
CA LYS A 392 21.71 10.77 -23.58
C LYS A 392 20.41 10.88 -24.39
N ARG A 393 19.38 11.55 -23.86
CA ARG A 393 18.12 11.77 -24.56
C ARG A 393 18.20 13.02 -25.45
N SER A 394 17.66 12.93 -26.66
CA SER A 394 17.52 14.08 -27.56
C SER A 394 16.42 15.04 -27.08
N THR A 395 15.32 14.51 -26.54
CA THR A 395 14.16 15.28 -26.09
C THR A 395 14.21 15.63 -24.59
N ILE A 396 13.55 16.72 -24.21
CA ILE A 396 13.39 17.13 -22.80
C ILE A 396 12.50 16.11 -22.07
N ASP A 397 12.86 15.79 -20.83
CA ASP A 397 12.04 14.91 -19.98
C ASP A 397 10.67 15.57 -19.73
N PRO A 398 9.55 14.85 -19.93
CA PRO A 398 8.21 15.36 -19.62
C PRO A 398 8.10 16.03 -18.26
N LEU A 399 8.84 15.55 -17.26
CA LEU A 399 8.86 16.09 -15.89
C LEU A 399 9.41 17.52 -15.80
N HIS A 400 10.17 18.00 -16.77
CA HIS A 400 10.74 19.35 -16.77
C HIS A 400 10.07 20.29 -17.78
N LYS A 401 9.04 19.82 -18.52
CA LYS A 401 8.38 20.62 -19.55
C LYS A 401 7.76 21.90 -18.99
N TYR A 402 7.21 21.85 -17.78
CA TYR A 402 6.60 23.02 -17.14
C TYR A 402 7.59 24.18 -16.95
N LEU A 403 8.89 23.92 -16.74
CA LEU A 403 9.92 24.96 -16.62
C LEU A 403 10.08 25.73 -17.93
N HIS A 404 9.99 25.02 -19.06
CA HIS A 404 10.10 25.63 -20.38
C HIS A 404 8.83 26.36 -20.81
N LEU A 405 7.69 26.14 -20.15
CA LEU A 405 6.47 26.92 -20.37
C LEU A 405 6.52 28.29 -19.69
N VAL A 406 7.33 28.43 -18.64
CA VAL A 406 7.39 29.66 -17.82
C VAL A 406 8.69 30.45 -17.99
N LYS A 407 9.71 29.87 -18.64
CA LYS A 407 11.03 30.50 -18.81
C LYS A 407 11.02 31.84 -19.54
N ASP A 408 10.11 32.00 -20.49
CA ASP A 408 10.05 33.17 -21.38
C ASP A 408 9.04 34.21 -20.86
N GLU A 409 8.34 33.91 -19.76
CA GLU A 409 7.38 34.83 -19.13
C GLU A 409 8.16 35.88 -18.30
N SER A 410 7.82 37.16 -18.46
CA SER A 410 8.45 38.25 -17.71
C SER A 410 8.01 38.30 -16.24
N ALA A 411 6.88 37.68 -15.91
CA ALA A 411 6.32 37.60 -14.58
C ALA A 411 5.84 36.17 -14.29
N LEU A 412 5.82 35.80 -13.01
CA LEU A 412 5.39 34.47 -12.56
C LEU A 412 4.23 34.58 -11.59
N ALA A 413 3.31 33.62 -11.67
CA ALA A 413 2.21 33.51 -10.72
C ALA A 413 2.74 33.07 -9.35
N CYS A 414 2.34 33.76 -8.30
CA CYS A 414 2.69 33.46 -6.93
C CYS A 414 1.47 33.57 -6.01
N LEU A 415 1.50 32.77 -4.95
CA LEU A 415 0.56 32.86 -3.84
C LEU A 415 1.28 33.52 -2.67
N VAL A 416 0.74 34.62 -2.18
CA VAL A 416 1.36 35.47 -1.16
C VAL A 416 0.40 35.62 0.01
N ASP A 417 0.93 35.59 1.23
CA ASP A 417 0.14 35.75 2.44
C ASP A 417 -0.08 37.24 2.80
N SER A 418 -0.87 37.52 3.84
CA SER A 418 -1.17 38.90 4.25
C SER A 418 0.04 39.68 4.79
N GLN A 419 1.16 38.99 5.06
CA GLN A 419 2.44 39.57 5.48
C GLN A 419 3.46 39.66 4.33
N GLN A 420 3.03 39.50 3.07
CA GLN A 420 3.88 39.52 1.88
C GLN A 420 4.87 38.35 1.80
N ILE A 421 4.61 37.24 2.50
CA ILE A 421 5.42 36.01 2.41
C ILE A 421 4.94 35.18 1.23
N VAL A 422 5.86 34.77 0.35
CA VAL A 422 5.55 33.87 -0.77
C VAL A 422 5.33 32.44 -0.25
N VAL A 423 4.10 31.95 -0.40
CA VAL A 423 3.64 30.60 -0.02
C VAL A 423 4.01 29.58 -1.10
N SER A 424 3.70 29.89 -2.36
CA SER A 424 4.03 29.04 -3.51
C SER A 424 4.28 29.85 -4.77
N LEU A 425 4.98 29.22 -5.72
CA LEU A 425 5.28 29.73 -7.05
C LEU A 425 4.77 28.73 -8.10
N PRO A 426 3.45 28.62 -8.36
CA PRO A 426 2.93 27.64 -9.31
C PRO A 426 3.35 27.95 -10.76
N PRO A 427 3.71 26.94 -11.59
CA PRO A 427 3.76 25.50 -11.32
C PRO A 427 5.11 24.98 -10.78
N ILE A 428 6.02 25.87 -10.36
CA ILE A 428 7.42 25.56 -10.09
C ILE A 428 7.62 24.84 -8.76
N THR A 429 7.33 25.50 -7.63
CA THR A 429 7.63 24.96 -6.29
C THR A 429 6.80 25.64 -5.19
N ASN A 430 6.71 24.95 -4.06
CA ASN A 430 6.23 25.50 -2.79
C ASN A 430 7.40 26.08 -1.98
N SER A 431 7.09 26.98 -1.04
CA SER A 431 8.04 27.51 -0.08
C SER A 431 8.31 26.50 1.05
N ASP A 432 9.58 26.35 1.44
CA ASP A 432 10.02 25.46 2.51
C ASP A 432 9.41 25.82 3.87
N SER A 433 9.09 27.10 4.10
CA SER A 433 8.41 27.55 5.34
C SER A 433 7.03 26.95 5.53
N THR A 434 6.40 26.52 4.43
CA THR A 434 5.04 25.98 4.39
C THR A 434 4.98 24.47 4.23
N LYS A 435 6.15 23.82 4.32
CA LYS A 435 6.32 22.38 4.17
C LYS A 435 5.46 21.61 5.19
N LEU A 436 4.83 20.55 4.70
CA LEU A 436 4.10 19.61 5.54
C LEU A 436 5.05 18.87 6.48
N THR A 437 4.63 18.76 7.73
CA THR A 437 5.33 17.98 8.77
C THR A 437 4.37 16.95 9.36
N VAL A 438 4.90 15.98 10.12
CA VAL A 438 4.06 14.92 10.72
C VAL A 438 3.06 15.48 11.74
N GLU A 439 3.31 16.67 12.28
CA GLU A 439 2.42 17.38 13.21
C GLU A 439 1.29 18.16 12.50
N THR A 440 1.31 18.23 11.16
CA THR A 440 0.31 19.00 10.41
C THR A 440 -1.06 18.32 10.46
N LYS A 441 -2.07 19.04 10.97
CA LYS A 441 -3.46 18.55 11.09
C LYS A 441 -4.41 19.15 10.06
N SER A 442 -4.10 20.37 9.61
CA SER A 442 -4.85 21.08 8.57
C SER A 442 -3.91 21.45 7.42
N VAL A 443 -4.30 21.02 6.22
CA VAL A 443 -3.53 21.24 5.00
C VAL A 443 -4.31 22.17 4.09
N TRP A 444 -3.72 23.31 3.77
CA TRP A 444 -4.19 24.14 2.67
C TRP A 444 -3.80 23.49 1.35
N VAL A 445 -4.77 23.36 0.45
CA VAL A 445 -4.57 22.78 -0.87
C VAL A 445 -5.01 23.80 -1.91
N GLU A 446 -4.13 24.12 -2.85
CA GLU A 446 -4.46 24.88 -4.05
C GLU A 446 -4.20 24.08 -5.32
N VAL A 447 -5.03 24.32 -6.33
CA VAL A 447 -4.79 23.87 -7.69
C VAL A 447 -4.92 25.05 -8.63
N SER A 448 -3.85 25.32 -9.39
CA SER A 448 -3.80 26.39 -10.39
C SER A 448 -3.72 25.81 -11.80
N SER A 449 -4.24 26.52 -12.81
CA SER A 449 -4.18 26.13 -14.22
C SER A 449 -4.04 27.35 -15.14
N LYS A 450 -3.34 27.18 -16.27
CA LYS A 450 -3.30 28.17 -17.35
C LYS A 450 -4.48 27.99 -18.33
N GLN A 451 -5.11 26.81 -18.35
CA GLN A 451 -6.05 26.43 -19.42
C GLN A 451 -7.52 26.62 -19.05
N SER A 452 -7.97 26.15 -17.89
CA SER A 452 -9.37 26.27 -17.47
C SER A 452 -9.58 26.09 -15.97
N LEU A 453 -10.68 26.66 -15.46
CA LEU A 453 -11.15 26.42 -14.08
C LEU A 453 -11.58 24.97 -13.88
N GLU A 454 -12.18 24.36 -14.90
CA GLU A 454 -12.62 22.97 -14.88
C GLU A 454 -11.45 21.99 -14.67
N ALA A 455 -10.29 22.25 -15.29
CA ALA A 455 -9.09 21.46 -15.05
C ALA A 455 -8.64 21.54 -13.59
N CYS A 456 -8.76 22.72 -12.95
CA CYS A 456 -8.47 22.86 -11.54
C CYS A 456 -9.44 22.04 -10.68
N LYS A 457 -10.75 22.14 -10.95
CA LYS A 457 -11.79 21.43 -10.22
C LYS A 457 -11.65 19.91 -10.33
N LYS A 458 -11.50 19.36 -11.53
CA LYS A 458 -11.29 17.91 -11.75
C LYS A 458 -10.04 17.39 -11.04
N THR A 459 -8.94 18.15 -11.10
CA THR A 459 -7.71 17.80 -10.38
C THR A 459 -7.92 17.81 -8.87
N MET A 460 -8.66 18.80 -8.36
CA MET A 460 -8.97 18.91 -6.93
C MET A 460 -9.95 17.82 -6.47
N ASP A 461 -10.95 17.47 -7.29
CA ASP A 461 -11.90 16.40 -7.03
C ASP A 461 -11.16 15.06 -6.84
N GLU A 462 -10.32 14.71 -7.82
CA GLU A 462 -9.53 13.48 -7.77
C GLU A 462 -8.58 13.47 -6.55
N LEU A 463 -7.97 14.61 -6.23
CA LEU A 463 -7.12 14.73 -5.05
C LEU A 463 -7.91 14.51 -3.75
N VAL A 464 -9.11 15.09 -3.62
CA VAL A 464 -9.99 14.90 -2.47
C VAL A 464 -10.43 13.44 -2.37
N VAL A 465 -10.98 12.87 -3.45
CA VAL A 465 -11.47 11.48 -3.52
C VAL A 465 -10.37 10.50 -3.13
N SER A 466 -9.19 10.63 -3.76
CA SER A 466 -8.04 9.79 -3.43
C SER A 466 -7.54 10.01 -2.00
N SER A 467 -7.66 11.23 -1.46
CA SER A 467 -7.26 11.53 -0.07
C SER A 467 -8.22 10.95 0.97
N CYS A 468 -9.51 10.77 0.67
CA CYS A 468 -10.45 10.06 1.56
C CYS A 468 -10.00 8.63 1.86
N SER A 469 -9.32 7.97 0.90
CA SER A 469 -8.76 6.62 1.10
C SER A 469 -7.52 6.62 2.00
N ILE A 470 -6.83 7.75 2.13
CA ILE A 470 -5.65 7.92 2.98
C ILE A 470 -6.07 8.38 4.38
N PHE A 471 -7.08 9.26 4.46
CA PHE A 471 -7.54 9.91 5.67
C PHE A 471 -9.05 9.63 5.87
N PRO A 472 -9.43 8.57 6.62
CA PRO A 472 -10.84 8.19 6.79
C PRO A 472 -11.71 9.24 7.48
N SER A 473 -11.10 10.11 8.30
CA SER A 473 -11.75 11.21 9.02
C SER A 473 -11.68 12.55 8.30
N LEU A 474 -11.25 12.57 7.03
CA LEU A 474 -11.07 13.78 6.25
C LEU A 474 -12.35 14.63 6.24
N SER A 475 -12.19 15.92 6.52
CA SER A 475 -13.24 16.91 6.28
C SER A 475 -12.66 18.07 5.49
N ILE A 476 -13.51 18.74 4.71
CA ILE A 476 -13.10 19.79 3.79
C ILE A 476 -13.71 21.12 4.22
N ASP A 477 -12.88 22.16 4.31
CA ASP A 477 -13.38 23.52 4.42
C ASP A 477 -13.40 24.16 3.05
N GLN A 478 -14.56 24.76 2.76
CA GLN A 478 -14.79 25.46 1.53
C GLN A 478 -14.00 26.78 1.52
N VAL A 479 -13.22 27.02 0.46
CA VAL A 479 -12.48 28.26 0.27
C VAL A 479 -13.09 29.04 -0.90
N ARG A 480 -13.19 30.37 -0.72
CA ARG A 480 -13.68 31.29 -1.75
C ARG A 480 -12.50 31.96 -2.45
N VAL A 481 -12.54 32.03 -3.78
CA VAL A 481 -11.63 32.84 -4.58
C VAL A 481 -12.43 34.03 -5.11
N VAL A 482 -11.94 35.24 -4.86
CA VAL A 482 -12.62 36.49 -5.20
C VAL A 482 -11.72 37.39 -6.05
N ASP A 483 -12.32 38.20 -6.90
CA ASP A 483 -11.67 39.22 -7.72
C ASP A 483 -12.44 40.53 -7.53
N ASN A 484 -11.79 41.55 -6.96
CA ASN A 484 -12.44 42.80 -6.51
C ASN A 484 -13.75 42.55 -5.73
N ASP A 485 -13.69 41.63 -4.76
CA ASP A 485 -14.79 41.16 -3.92
C ASP A 485 -15.94 40.41 -4.65
N ALA A 486 -15.86 40.26 -5.97
CA ALA A 486 -16.76 39.38 -6.72
C ALA A 486 -16.29 37.92 -6.62
N LEU A 487 -17.23 37.00 -6.35
CA LEU A 487 -16.92 35.57 -6.28
C LEU A 487 -16.54 35.03 -7.67
N VAL A 488 -15.32 34.52 -7.80
CA VAL A 488 -14.82 33.88 -9.02
C VAL A 488 -15.09 32.38 -8.98
N SER A 489 -14.74 31.75 -7.87
CA SER A 489 -14.96 30.33 -7.67
C SER A 489 -15.03 30.01 -6.19
N VAL A 490 -15.76 28.95 -5.87
CA VAL A 490 -15.81 28.36 -4.55
C VAL A 490 -15.63 26.85 -4.72
N TYR A 491 -14.86 26.22 -3.83
CA TYR A 491 -14.65 24.77 -3.90
C TYR A 491 -14.63 24.14 -2.49
N PRO A 492 -15.32 23.00 -2.28
CA PRO A 492 -16.22 22.34 -3.23
C PRO A 492 -17.59 23.04 -3.30
N ASP A 493 -18.06 23.35 -4.50
CA ASP A 493 -19.42 23.81 -4.81
C ASP A 493 -20.37 22.61 -5.00
N LYS A 494 -21.67 22.84 -5.21
CA LYS A 494 -22.73 21.82 -5.33
C LYS A 494 -22.49 20.79 -6.43
N ASN A 495 -21.80 21.17 -7.50
CA ASN A 495 -21.54 20.32 -8.67
C ASN A 495 -20.17 19.63 -8.62
N ASP A 496 -19.34 19.94 -7.62
CA ASP A 496 -18.02 19.34 -7.45
C ASP A 496 -18.15 18.02 -6.67
N LEU A 497 -17.13 17.15 -6.77
CA LEU A 497 -17.09 15.81 -6.17
C LEU A 497 -18.26 14.88 -6.60
N PRO A 498 -18.45 14.66 -7.91
CA PRO A 498 -19.53 13.81 -8.40
C PRO A 498 -19.42 12.38 -7.85
N GLY A 499 -20.52 11.83 -7.35
CA GLY A 499 -20.58 10.48 -6.79
C GLY A 499 -20.19 10.34 -5.32
N ILE A 500 -19.80 11.42 -4.65
CA ILE A 500 -19.59 11.44 -3.19
C ILE A 500 -20.79 12.10 -2.50
N SER A 501 -21.32 11.45 -1.46
CA SER A 501 -22.34 12.05 -0.60
C SER A 501 -21.71 13.13 0.28
N LEU A 502 -21.98 14.41 0.00
CA LEU A 502 -21.46 15.54 0.77
C LEU A 502 -22.42 15.94 1.91
N ASN A 503 -21.96 15.88 3.16
CA ASN A 503 -22.66 16.43 4.29
C ASN A 503 -22.20 17.88 4.54
N ARG A 504 -22.97 18.86 4.06
CA ARG A 504 -22.62 20.28 4.17
C ARG A 504 -23.05 20.86 5.52
N VAL A 505 -22.09 21.38 6.27
CA VAL A 505 -22.28 21.97 7.59
C VAL A 505 -21.97 23.47 7.49
N PRO A 506 -22.95 24.37 7.67
CA PRO A 506 -22.69 25.80 7.80
C PRO A 506 -21.82 26.08 9.03
N GLN A 507 -20.90 27.04 8.94
CA GLN A 507 -20.12 27.56 10.06
C GLN A 507 -20.43 29.03 10.29
#